data_AF-A0A7C4LN12-F1
#
_entry.id   AF-A0A7C4LN12-F1
#
_cell.length_a   1.000
_cell.length_b   1.000
_cell.length_c   1.000
_cell.angle_alpha   90.00
_cell.angle_beta   90.00
_cell.angle_gamma   90.00
#
_symmetry.space_group_name_H-M   'P 1'
#
loop_
_entity.id
_entity.type
_entity.pdbx_description
1 polymer ?
#
loop_
_entity_poly.entity_id
_entity_poly.type
_entity_poly.pdbx_seq_one_letter_code
_entity_poly.pdbx_strand_id
1 'polypeptide(L)' 'MALDPRQLGPTQLCRLLNSTPLGEVISARQLHRHRTRAGFRIGEGRHVDLFRYIAWLVAQRHAPPPGGIGAL' A
#
# COMPACT_ATOMS: atom_id res chain seq x y z
N MET A 1 -13.98 10.32 -17.11
CA MET A 1 -14.16 10.01 -15.68
C MET A 1 -12.79 10.03 -15.03
N ALA A 2 -12.55 10.93 -14.07
CA ALA A 2 -11.26 10.99 -13.38
C ALA A 2 -11.18 9.89 -12.31
N LEU A 3 -10.00 9.27 -12.14
CA LEU A 3 -9.73 8.36 -11.03
C LEU A 3 -9.61 9.18 -9.74
N ASP A 4 -10.37 8.84 -8.70
CA ASP A 4 -10.14 9.38 -7.37
C ASP A 4 -9.07 8.52 -6.65
N PRO A 5 -7.89 9.08 -6.35
CA PRO A 5 -6.81 8.35 -5.68
C PRO A 5 -7.16 7.90 -4.25
N ARG A 6 -8.22 8.44 -3.63
CA ARG A 6 -8.67 8.04 -2.29
C ARG A 6 -9.68 6.89 -2.30
N GLN A 7 -10.25 6.57 -3.46
CA GLN A 7 -11.33 5.58 -3.61
C GLN A 7 -11.00 4.55 -4.71
N LEU A 8 -9.79 3.98 -4.67
CA LEU A 8 -9.35 3.01 -5.68
C LEU A 8 -9.75 1.58 -5.32
N GLY A 9 -10.37 0.86 -6.26
CA GLY A 9 -10.44 -0.60 -6.14
C GLY A 9 -9.03 -1.22 -6.20
N PRO A 10 -8.78 -2.38 -5.55
CA PRO A 10 -7.45 -2.98 -5.53
C PRO A 10 -6.87 -3.25 -6.94
N THR A 11 -7.70 -3.66 -7.90
CA THR A 11 -7.26 -3.83 -9.30
C THR A 11 -6.90 -2.50 -9.97
N GLN A 12 -7.66 -1.43 -9.72
CA GLN A 12 -7.36 -0.09 -10.25
C GLN A 12 -6.05 0.43 -9.68
N LEU A 13 -5.83 0.27 -8.38
CA LEU A 13 -4.57 0.66 -7.73
C LEU A 13 -3.38 -0.11 -8.33
N CYS A 14 -3.51 -1.43 -8.51
CA CYS A 14 -2.45 -2.23 -9.12
C CYS A 14 -2.11 -1.76 -10.55
N ARG A 15 -3.13 -1.48 -11.37
CA ARG A 15 -2.94 -0.94 -12.72
C ARG A 15 -2.31 0.46 -12.70
N LEU A 16 -2.75 1.33 -11.80
CA LEU A 16 -2.22 2.68 -11.65
C LEU A 16 -0.73 2.66 -11.27
N LEU A 17 -0.34 1.82 -10.32
CA LEU A 17 1.07 1.73 -9.90
C LEU A 17 1.95 1.15 -11.02
N ASN A 18 1.40 0.23 -11.83
CA ASN A 18 2.11 -0.37 -12.95
C ASN A 18 2.00 0.45 -14.25
N SER A 19 1.27 1.57 -14.28
CA SER A 19 1.20 2.45 -15.45
C SER A 19 2.39 3.40 -15.52
N THR A 20 3.59 2.88 -15.26
CA THR A 20 4.84 3.64 -15.25
C THR A 20 5.87 2.97 -16.18
N PRO A 21 6.86 3.71 -16.71
CA PRO A 21 7.93 3.13 -17.52
C PRO A 21 8.82 2.12 -16.78
N LEU A 22 8.68 1.99 -15.46
CA LEU A 22 9.48 1.08 -14.62
C LEU A 22 9.04 -0.40 -14.74
N GLY A 23 7.96 -0.69 -15.47
CA GLY A 23 7.41 -2.03 -15.58
C GLY A 23 6.51 -2.40 -14.39
N GLU A 24 6.59 -3.66 -13.94
CA GLU A 24 5.80 -4.13 -12.79
C GLU A 24 6.36 -3.55 -11.49
N VAL A 25 5.67 -2.55 -10.94
CA VAL A 25 5.95 -1.96 -9.62
C VAL A 25 5.40 -2.83 -8.50
N ILE A 26 4.22 -3.44 -8.72
CA ILE A 26 3.58 -4.32 -7.74
C ILE A 26 2.68 -5.38 -8.40
N SER A 27 2.70 -6.59 -7.85
CA SER A 27 1.76 -7.65 -8.24
C SER A 27 0.47 -7.60 -7.41
N ALA A 28 -0.63 -8.12 -7.98
CA ALA A 28 -1.91 -8.21 -7.27
C ALA A 28 -1.81 -9.04 -5.97
N ARG A 29 -0.97 -10.09 -5.98
CA ARG A 29 -0.70 -10.93 -4.80
C ARG A 29 -0.01 -10.15 -3.68
N GLN A 30 0.98 -9.33 -4.03
CA GLN A 30 1.66 -8.48 -3.06
C GLN A 30 0.71 -7.42 -2.50
N LEU A 31 -0.10 -6.77 -3.35
CA LEU A 31 -1.09 -5.80 -2.92
C LEU A 31 -2.14 -6.41 -1.97
N HIS A 32 -2.58 -7.64 -2.24
CA HIS A 32 -3.48 -8.37 -1.35
C HIS A 32 -2.86 -8.57 0.04
N ARG A 33 -1.61 -9.08 0.11
CA ARG A 33 -0.89 -9.23 1.39
C ARG A 33 -0.74 -7.91 2.14
N HIS A 34 -0.44 -6.82 1.42
CA HIS A 34 -0.32 -5.50 2.02
C HIS A 34 -1.64 -5.06 2.66
N ARG A 35 -2.77 -5.24 1.95
CA ARG A 35 -4.11 -4.97 2.48
C ARG A 35 -4.42 -5.80 3.72
N THR A 36 -4.13 -7.10 3.68
CA THR A 36 -4.35 -7.98 4.84
C THR A 36 -3.52 -7.56 6.06
N ARG A 37 -2.26 -7.16 5.86
CA ARG A 37 -1.37 -6.70 6.95
C ARG A 37 -1.73 -5.32 7.47
N ALA A 38 -2.13 -4.41 6.59
CA ALA A 38 -2.48 -3.04 6.95
C ALA A 38 -3.87 -2.92 7.60
N GLY A 39 -4.76 -3.86 7.29
CA GLY A 39 -6.16 -3.80 7.70
C GLY A 39 -6.86 -2.54 7.15
N PHE A 40 -7.72 -1.94 7.96
CA PHE A 40 -8.48 -0.73 7.59
C PHE A 40 -7.66 0.57 7.59
N ARG A 41 -6.36 0.51 7.95
CA ARG A 41 -5.50 1.71 7.99
C ARG A 41 -5.30 2.36 6.61
N ILE A 42 -5.43 1.58 5.55
CA ILE A 42 -5.20 2.03 4.16
C ILE A 42 -6.49 2.16 3.34
N GLY A 43 -7.66 2.05 3.97
CA GLY A 43 -8.95 2.20 3.30
C GLY A 43 -10.11 1.48 4.00
N GLU A 44 -11.31 1.59 3.42
CA GLU A 44 -12.57 1.14 4.02
C GLU A 44 -13.00 -0.25 3.52
N GLY A 45 -12.05 -1.19 3.47
CA GLY A 45 -12.28 -2.60 3.09
C GLY A 45 -12.52 -2.82 1.59
N ARG A 46 -13.39 -2.06 0.94
CA ARG A 46 -13.63 -2.15 -0.52
C ARG A 46 -12.56 -1.40 -1.31
N HIS A 47 -12.27 -0.17 -0.91
CA HIS A 47 -11.32 0.70 -1.59
C HIS A 47 -10.00 0.82 -0.82
N VAL A 48 -8.98 1.29 -1.52
CA VAL A 48 -7.68 1.69 -0.99
C VAL A 48 -7.51 3.18 -1.24
N ASP A 49 -7.13 3.90 -0.20
CA ASP A 49 -6.64 5.27 -0.32
C ASP A 49 -5.14 5.22 -0.62
N LEU A 50 -4.74 5.74 -1.79
CA LEU A 50 -3.35 5.72 -2.25
C LEU A 50 -2.40 6.41 -1.28
N PHE A 51 -2.81 7.54 -0.70
CA PHE A 51 -1.95 8.31 0.21
C PHE A 51 -1.76 7.58 1.54
N ARG A 52 -2.85 7.01 2.09
CA ARG A 52 -2.75 6.18 3.30
C ARG A 52 -1.91 4.93 3.05
N TYR A 53 -2.04 4.32 1.87
CA TYR A 53 -1.24 3.17 1.48
C TYR A 53 0.24 3.50 1.39
N ILE A 54 0.61 4.61 0.73
CA ILE A 54 2.01 5.08 0.66
C ILE A 54 2.54 5.39 2.07
N ALA A 55 1.77 6.11 2.90
CA ALA A 55 2.17 6.42 4.27
C ALA A 55 2.43 5.14 5.09
N TRP A 56 1.61 4.11 4.93
CA TRP A 56 1.81 2.82 5.56
C TRP A 56 3.05 2.07 5.05
N LEU A 57 3.35 2.15 3.74
CA LEU A 57 4.59 1.59 3.17
C LEU A 57 5.83 2.28 3.74
N VAL A 58 5.81 3.61 3.80
CA VAL A 58 6.90 4.42 4.38
C VAL A 58 7.09 4.06 5.86
N ALA A 59 6.01 4.00 6.64
CA ALA A 59 6.07 3.62 8.05
C ALA A 59 6.68 2.21 8.25
N GLN A 60 6.34 1.24 7.40
CA GLN A 60 6.96 -0.08 7.47
C GLN A 60 8.43 -0.10 7.07
N ARG A 61 8.83 0.69 6.07
CA ARG A 61 10.22 0.79 5.63
C ARG A 61 11.12 1.37 6.72
N HIS A 62 10.59 2.31 7.51
CA HIS A 62 11.32 2.99 8.59
C HIS A 62 11.02 2.41 9.98
N ALA A 63 10.25 1.32 10.08
CA ALA A 63 10.05 0.64 11.35
C ALA A 63 11.39 0.08 11.85
N PRO A 64 11.69 0.19 13.14
CA PRO A 64 12.91 -0.40 13.70
C PRO A 64 12.91 -1.91 13.43
N PRO A 65 14.09 -2.51 13.16
CA PRO A 65 14.19 -3.95 13.03
C PRO A 65 13.65 -4.60 14.31
N PRO A 66 12.91 -5.72 14.21
CA PRO A 66 12.51 -6.48 15.39
C PRO A 66 13.78 -6.93 16.12
N GLY A 67 14.09 -6.29 17.25
CA GLY A 67 15.32 -6.51 18.04
C GLY A 67 16.25 -5.30 18.23
N GLY A 68 15.84 -4.08 17.87
CA GLY A 68 16.64 -2.86 18.12
C GLY A 68 16.98 -2.64 19.60
N ILE A 69 18.26 -2.36 19.86
CA ILE A 69 18.96 -2.26 21.17
C ILE A 69 18.57 -0.97 21.95
N GLY A 70 17.29 -0.61 21.98
CA GLY A 70 16.77 0.56 22.70
C GLY A 70 15.81 0.20 23.85
N ALA A 71 15.75 -1.07 24.24
CA ALA A 71 14.83 -1.61 25.24
C ALA A 71 15.54 -2.37 26.38
N LEU A 72 16.79 -2.01 26.67
CA LEU A 72 17.52 -2.36 27.89
C LEU A 72 18.00 -1.06 28.54
#